data_AF-A0A7C5BX25-F1
#
_entry.id   AF-A0A7C5BX25-F1
#
_cell.length_a   1.000
_cell.length_b   1.000
_cell.length_c   1.000
_cell.angle_alpha   90.00
_cell.angle_beta   90.00
_cell.angle_gamma   90.00
#
_symmetry.space_group_name_H-M   'P 1'
#
loop_
_entity.id
_entity.type
_entity.pdbx_description
1 polymer ?
#
loop_
_entity_poly.entity_id
_entity_poly.type
_entity_poly.pdbx_seq_one_letter_code
_entity_poly.pdbx_strand_id
1 'polypeptide(L)'
;MEMRKVLLLLAIALMAAPALADYYVAGDFNGWNAAGDIMTDLGGGIYQVNLANVGGRHEFKVTMGDWSNNWPGSGNSWFIGDGSGNITLTFNANDVQDGWRGNWGRIGTSTDPGAWTAVGDWQGWNNTGNSMVAIGGGVYQYKQTLAAGWYQWKAVVTGSWDAIGDDFRCVNANTTWFEVTAAQSQAVFEVNALTGVERVYTEAAVPEPTSLLALAAGLPLLAILRRKR
;
A
#
# COMPACT_ATOMS: atom_id res chain seq x y z
N MET A 1 66.09 -32.01 10.76
CA MET A 1 64.62 -32.01 10.60
C MET A 1 64.11 -30.85 11.44
N GLU A 2 63.97 -29.68 10.81
CA GLU A 2 63.56 -28.42 11.45
C GLU A 2 62.20 -28.04 10.86
N MET A 3 61.16 -28.07 11.68
CA MET A 3 59.78 -27.84 11.25
C MET A 3 59.39 -26.40 11.58
N ARG A 4 59.41 -25.55 10.55
CA ARG A 4 59.13 -24.11 10.64
C ARG A 4 57.64 -23.90 10.91
N LYS A 5 57.26 -23.44 12.10
CA LYS A 5 55.87 -23.13 12.46
C LYS A 5 55.43 -21.84 11.77
N VAL A 6 54.48 -21.94 10.85
CA VAL A 6 53.79 -20.78 10.26
C VAL A 6 52.58 -20.48 11.14
N LEU A 7 52.57 -19.30 11.76
CA LEU A 7 51.43 -18.79 12.52
C LEU A 7 50.53 -18.00 11.55
N LEU A 8 49.33 -18.50 11.28
CA LEU A 8 48.33 -17.80 10.47
C LEU A 8 47.47 -16.94 11.41
N LEU A 9 47.72 -15.63 11.43
CA LEU A 9 46.86 -14.66 12.11
C LEU A 9 45.63 -14.39 11.23
N LEU A 10 44.48 -14.92 11.65
CA LEU A 10 43.19 -14.58 11.04
C LEU A 10 42.76 -13.21 11.58
N ALA A 11 42.92 -12.16 10.78
CA ALA A 11 42.32 -10.86 11.08
C ALA A 11 40.82 -10.94 10.78
N ILE A 12 39.99 -11.01 11.83
CA ILE A 12 38.54 -10.83 11.70
C ILE A 12 38.30 -9.32 11.56
N ALA A 13 38.04 -8.87 10.34
CA ALA A 13 37.54 -7.52 10.11
C ALA A 13 36.11 -7.44 10.67
N LEU A 14 35.96 -6.78 11.82
CA LEU A 14 34.66 -6.41 12.35
C LEU A 14 34.09 -5.32 11.44
N MET A 15 33.23 -5.69 10.49
CA MET A 15 32.48 -4.70 9.74
C MET A 15 31.51 -4.04 10.73
N ALA A 16 31.76 -2.76 11.07
CA ALA A 16 30.76 -1.95 11.72
C ALA A 16 29.58 -1.84 10.75
N ALA A 17 28.45 -2.46 11.08
CA ALA A 17 27.20 -2.15 10.41
C ALA A 17 26.98 -0.64 10.56
N PRO A 18 26.56 0.08 9.51
CA PRO A 18 26.24 1.49 9.65
C PRO A 18 25.22 1.63 10.79
N ALA A 19 25.41 2.62 11.66
CA ALA A 19 24.39 2.98 12.63
C ALA A 19 23.11 3.25 11.83
N LEU A 20 22.09 2.43 12.07
CA LEU A 20 20.79 2.62 11.45
C LEU A 20 20.23 3.96 11.93
N ALA A 21 19.61 4.71 11.02
CA ALA A 21 19.04 6.00 11.37
C ALA A 21 17.97 5.82 12.45
N ASP A 22 17.96 6.70 13.46
CA ASP A 22 16.87 6.78 14.42
C ASP A 22 15.68 7.47 13.76
N TYR A 23 14.56 6.77 13.69
CA TYR A 23 13.28 7.34 13.26
C TYR A 23 12.43 7.71 14.45
N TYR A 24 11.71 8.83 14.34
CA TYR A 24 10.81 9.31 15.38
C TYR A 24 9.43 9.55 14.77
N VAL A 25 8.43 9.58 15.62
CA VAL A 25 7.09 10.02 15.28
C VAL A 25 6.82 11.37 15.94
N ALA A 26 6.33 12.31 15.14
CA ALA A 26 5.93 13.64 15.56
C ALA A 26 4.50 13.91 15.10
N GLY A 27 3.60 14.23 16.02
CA GLY A 27 2.18 14.41 15.70
C GLY A 27 1.46 15.28 16.72
N ASP A 28 0.17 15.48 16.53
CA ASP A 28 -0.61 16.36 17.41
C ASP A 28 -0.61 15.90 18.88
N PHE A 29 -0.53 14.59 19.12
CA PHE A 29 -0.50 13.98 20.45
C PHE A 29 0.80 14.19 21.24
N ASN A 30 1.90 14.60 20.58
CA ASN A 30 3.16 14.94 21.24
C ASN A 30 3.60 16.39 20.99
N GLY A 31 2.67 17.23 20.53
CA GLY A 31 2.92 18.65 20.26
C GLY A 31 3.82 18.89 19.05
N TRP A 32 3.83 17.97 18.08
CA TRP A 32 4.70 18.01 16.91
C TRP A 32 6.19 18.09 17.28
N ASN A 33 6.61 17.36 18.31
CA ASN A 33 8.02 17.27 18.65
C ASN A 33 8.73 16.31 17.69
N ALA A 34 9.63 16.83 16.84
CA ALA A 34 10.38 16.04 15.85
C ALA A 34 11.25 14.93 16.46
N ALA A 35 11.61 15.04 17.73
CA ALA A 35 12.33 14.02 18.50
C ALA A 35 11.45 13.44 19.62
N GLY A 36 10.12 13.52 19.49
CA GLY A 36 9.16 13.19 20.53
C GLY A 36 9.13 11.71 20.87
N ASP A 37 8.66 10.89 19.93
CA ASP A 37 8.49 9.44 20.14
C ASP A 37 9.47 8.66 19.27
N ILE A 38 10.54 8.12 19.86
CA ILE A 38 11.51 7.30 19.13
C ILE A 38 10.90 5.96 18.72
N MET A 39 11.15 5.54 17.47
CA MET A 39 10.78 4.23 16.98
C MET A 39 11.87 3.21 17.32
N THR A 40 11.47 2.06 17.85
CA THR A 40 12.36 0.92 18.08
C THR A 40 12.68 0.26 16.74
N ASP A 41 13.97 0.10 16.44
CA ASP A 41 14.44 -0.73 15.32
C ASP A 41 14.21 -2.21 15.64
N LEU A 42 13.40 -2.88 14.82
CA LEU A 42 13.12 -4.31 14.92
C LEU A 42 14.10 -5.15 14.08
N GLY A 43 15.07 -4.51 13.42
CA GLY A 43 16.00 -5.10 12.49
C GLY A 43 15.45 -5.14 11.06
N GLY A 44 16.35 -5.30 10.10
CA GLY A 44 15.99 -5.46 8.68
C GLY A 44 15.23 -4.26 8.11
N GLY A 45 15.51 -3.03 8.60
CA GLY A 45 14.90 -1.80 8.07
C GLY A 45 13.45 -1.56 8.51
N ILE A 46 12.95 -2.27 9.53
CA ILE A 46 11.60 -2.11 10.07
C ILE A 46 11.67 -1.46 11.44
N TYR A 47 10.91 -0.38 11.61
CA TYR A 47 10.87 0.39 12.84
C TYR A 47 9.44 0.44 13.38
N GLN A 48 9.28 0.47 14.71
CA GLN A 48 7.98 0.46 15.35
C GLN A 48 7.92 1.37 16.58
N VAL A 49 6.78 2.04 16.78
CA VAL A 49 6.44 2.68 18.06
C VAL A 49 5.05 2.26 18.51
N ASN A 50 4.90 2.05 19.81
CA ASN A 50 3.61 1.79 20.45
C ASN A 50 3.21 3.04 21.23
N LEU A 51 2.06 3.62 20.91
CA LEU A 51 1.53 4.80 21.58
C LEU A 51 0.27 4.41 22.38
N ALA A 52 0.08 5.05 23.52
CA ALA A 52 -1.07 4.86 24.40
C ALA A 52 -1.73 6.22 24.72
N ASN A 53 -3.00 6.18 25.10
CA ASN A 53 -3.84 7.37 25.35
C ASN A 53 -4.01 8.27 24.11
N VAL A 54 -3.96 7.70 22.91
CA VAL A 54 -4.13 8.38 21.61
C VAL A 54 -5.35 7.83 20.86
N GLY A 55 -6.49 7.80 21.56
CA GLY A 55 -7.76 7.35 20.98
C GLY A 55 -8.35 8.34 19.99
N GLY A 56 -9.04 7.84 18.98
CA GLY A 56 -9.60 8.69 17.92
C GLY A 56 -8.58 9.03 16.83
N ARG A 57 -8.90 10.02 15.99
CA ARG A 57 -8.14 10.32 14.77
C ARG A 57 -7.03 11.33 15.05
N HIS A 58 -5.81 11.01 14.63
CA HIS A 58 -4.62 11.84 14.79
C HIS A 58 -3.83 11.97 13.50
N GLU A 59 -3.03 13.03 13.40
CA GLU A 59 -2.08 13.31 12.34
C GLU A 59 -0.64 13.23 12.84
N PHE A 60 0.27 12.76 11.99
CA PHE A 60 1.68 12.65 12.33
C PHE A 60 2.59 12.66 11.10
N LYS A 61 3.90 12.75 11.37
CA LYS A 61 4.98 12.48 10.44
C LYS A 61 5.99 11.54 11.10
N VAL A 62 6.67 10.76 10.27
CA VAL A 62 7.92 10.11 10.64
C VAL A 62 9.07 11.07 10.36
N THR A 63 10.02 11.22 11.28
CA THR A 63 11.15 12.16 11.20
C THR A 63 12.46 11.45 11.55
N MET A 64 13.59 12.16 11.44
CA MET A 64 14.90 11.69 11.90
C MET A 64 15.39 12.43 13.17
N GLY A 65 14.47 12.82 14.06
CA GLY A 65 14.77 13.61 15.26
C GLY A 65 14.75 15.12 15.02
N ASP A 66 14.70 15.53 13.76
CA ASP A 66 14.46 16.90 13.32
C ASP A 66 13.57 16.91 12.06
N TRP A 67 13.34 18.09 11.49
CA TRP A 67 12.48 18.26 10.32
C TRP A 67 13.20 18.21 8.97
N SER A 68 14.52 17.98 8.95
CA SER A 68 15.31 17.94 7.70
C SER A 68 14.85 16.81 6.77
N ASN A 69 14.45 15.69 7.35
CA ASN A 69 13.87 14.55 6.67
C ASN A 69 12.60 14.11 7.39
N ASN A 70 11.48 14.05 6.65
CA ASN A 70 10.21 13.60 7.20
C ASN A 70 9.29 12.99 6.13
N TRP A 71 8.41 12.09 6.56
CA TRP A 71 7.50 11.35 5.69
C TRP A 71 6.07 11.24 6.27
N PRO A 72 5.04 11.24 5.41
CA PRO A 72 5.09 11.48 3.96
C PRO A 72 5.51 12.93 3.64
N GLY A 73 6.12 13.15 2.47
CA GLY A 73 6.65 14.47 2.09
C GLY A 73 5.58 15.47 1.61
N SER A 74 4.46 14.96 1.12
CA SER A 74 3.33 15.71 0.54
C SER A 74 2.33 16.25 1.55
N GLY A 75 2.35 15.75 2.78
CA GLY A 75 1.37 16.09 3.82
C GLY A 75 1.67 15.37 5.13
N ASN A 76 0.63 15.16 5.93
CA ASN A 76 0.73 14.40 7.17
C ASN A 76 0.21 12.97 6.94
N SER A 77 0.81 12.00 7.60
CA SER A 77 0.18 10.69 7.80
C SER A 77 -0.93 10.80 8.84
N TRP A 78 -1.70 9.74 8.99
CA TRP A 78 -2.86 9.71 9.88
C TRP A 78 -3.07 8.30 10.46
N PHE A 79 -3.64 8.24 11.66
CA PHE A 79 -4.14 6.99 12.25
C PHE A 79 -5.42 7.22 13.04
N ILE A 80 -6.10 6.13 13.39
CA ILE A 80 -7.22 6.12 14.34
C ILE A 80 -6.83 5.18 15.47
N GLY A 81 -6.65 5.68 16.69
CA GLY A 81 -6.36 4.83 17.85
C GLY A 81 -7.49 3.86 18.14
N ASP A 82 -7.16 2.70 18.70
CA ASP A 82 -8.17 1.70 19.06
C ASP A 82 -9.10 2.18 20.18
N GLY A 83 -10.12 1.38 20.50
CA GLY A 83 -11.10 1.73 21.55
C GLY A 83 -10.52 1.86 22.97
N SER A 84 -9.28 1.41 23.18
CA SER A 84 -8.52 1.58 24.43
C SER A 84 -7.49 2.72 24.34
N GLY A 85 -7.44 3.44 23.22
CA GLY A 85 -6.51 4.53 22.96
C GLY A 85 -5.09 4.06 22.61
N ASN A 86 -4.91 2.82 22.15
CA ASN A 86 -3.61 2.31 21.74
C ASN A 86 -3.48 2.30 20.21
N ILE A 87 -2.25 2.44 19.74
CA ILE A 87 -1.89 2.26 18.33
C ILE A 87 -0.45 1.76 18.25
N THR A 88 -0.18 0.88 17.30
CA THR A 88 1.17 0.58 16.84
C THR A 88 1.37 1.22 15.48
N LEU A 89 2.41 2.03 15.34
CA LEU A 89 2.84 2.61 14.08
C LEU A 89 4.12 1.91 13.63
N THR A 90 4.20 1.59 12.34
CA THR A 90 5.38 0.98 11.74
C THR A 90 5.90 1.82 10.59
N PHE A 91 7.22 1.83 10.42
CA PHE A 91 7.89 2.46 9.29
C PHE A 91 8.84 1.45 8.67
N ASN A 92 8.62 1.16 7.38
CA ASN A 92 9.46 0.25 6.62
C ASN A 92 10.39 1.06 5.71
N ALA A 93 11.66 1.13 6.06
CA ALA A 93 12.70 1.86 5.36
C ALA A 93 13.44 1.01 4.30
N ASN A 94 12.91 -0.17 3.96
CA ASN A 94 13.46 -0.99 2.88
C ASN A 94 12.95 -0.53 1.51
N ASP A 95 13.72 -0.82 0.46
CA ASP A 95 13.20 -0.85 -0.91
C ASP A 95 12.47 -2.18 -1.14
N VAL A 96 11.14 -2.13 -1.26
CA VAL A 96 10.23 -3.27 -1.37
C VAL A 96 9.63 -3.32 -2.77
N GLN A 97 9.87 -4.42 -3.49
CA GLN A 97 9.40 -4.65 -4.86
C GLN A 97 8.38 -5.80 -4.93
N ASP A 98 7.22 -5.61 -4.33
CA ASP A 98 6.15 -6.62 -4.19
C ASP A 98 4.90 -6.32 -5.04
N GLY A 99 4.99 -5.35 -5.95
CA GLY A 99 3.90 -4.91 -6.82
C GLY A 99 2.88 -3.98 -6.16
N TRP A 100 3.08 -3.63 -4.88
CA TRP A 100 2.35 -2.53 -4.24
C TRP A 100 3.03 -1.19 -4.50
N ARG A 101 2.24 -0.12 -4.56
CA ARG A 101 2.73 1.25 -4.65
C ARG A 101 3.42 1.65 -3.35
N GLY A 102 4.41 2.51 -3.51
CA GLY A 102 5.25 2.95 -2.42
C GLY A 102 6.35 1.94 -2.08
N ASN A 103 7.46 1.99 -2.80
CA ASN A 103 8.55 1.03 -2.62
C ASN A 103 9.41 1.29 -1.37
N TRP A 104 9.37 2.48 -0.78
CA TRP A 104 10.24 2.82 0.35
C TRP A 104 9.55 3.76 1.33
N GLY A 105 9.73 3.59 2.64
CA GLY A 105 9.12 4.49 3.64
C GLY A 105 7.63 4.22 3.88
N ARG A 106 7.21 2.95 3.79
CA ARG A 106 5.82 2.55 4.02
C ARG A 106 5.44 2.76 5.48
N ILE A 107 4.28 3.38 5.72
CA ILE A 107 3.76 3.66 7.06
C ILE A 107 2.57 2.76 7.35
N GLY A 108 2.72 1.84 8.30
CA GLY A 108 1.66 0.93 8.74
C GLY A 108 1.04 1.34 10.08
N THR A 109 -0.19 0.88 10.32
CA THR A 109 -0.96 1.11 11.55
C THR A 109 -1.58 -0.20 12.03
N SER A 110 -1.66 -0.43 13.35
CA SER A 110 -2.35 -1.62 13.90
C SER A 110 -3.87 -1.56 13.83
N THR A 111 -4.43 -0.43 13.44
CA THR A 111 -5.87 -0.24 13.28
C THR A 111 -6.24 -0.03 11.82
N ASP A 112 -7.48 -0.39 11.52
CA ASP A 112 -8.11 -0.25 10.21
C ASP A 112 -9.45 0.48 10.37
N PRO A 113 -9.69 1.58 9.63
CA PRO A 113 -10.96 2.29 9.64
C PRO A 113 -12.16 1.44 9.20
N GLY A 114 -11.92 0.34 8.48
CA GLY A 114 -12.95 -0.63 8.12
C GLY A 114 -13.77 -0.30 6.88
N ALA A 115 -13.83 0.97 6.47
CA ALA A 115 -14.59 1.45 5.32
C ALA A 115 -13.69 2.25 4.35
N TRP A 116 -13.52 1.71 3.14
CA TRP A 116 -12.66 2.26 2.11
C TRP A 116 -13.43 2.49 0.81
N THR A 117 -13.06 3.55 0.09
CA THR A 117 -13.60 3.90 -1.22
C THR A 117 -12.44 4.07 -2.21
N ALA A 118 -12.55 3.46 -3.38
CA ALA A 118 -11.65 3.73 -4.50
C ALA A 118 -12.15 4.99 -5.23
N VAL A 119 -11.39 6.08 -5.15
CA VAL A 119 -11.70 7.32 -5.87
C VAL A 119 -10.78 7.51 -7.06
N GLY A 120 -11.34 8.04 -8.14
CA GLY A 120 -10.57 8.58 -9.24
C GLY A 120 -11.32 9.60 -10.09
N ASP A 121 -10.66 10.02 -11.16
CA ASP A 121 -11.18 10.96 -12.16
C ASP A 121 -12.41 10.43 -12.92
N TRP A 122 -12.48 9.11 -13.16
CA TRP A 122 -13.61 8.46 -13.87
C TRP A 122 -14.99 8.65 -13.20
N GLN A 123 -15.01 9.04 -11.94
CA GLN A 123 -16.20 9.18 -11.11
C GLN A 123 -16.27 10.54 -10.41
N GLY A 124 -15.36 11.47 -10.75
CA GLY A 124 -15.35 12.83 -10.22
C GLY A 124 -14.94 12.94 -8.75
N TRP A 125 -14.03 12.08 -8.29
CA TRP A 125 -13.48 12.12 -6.92
C TRP A 125 -14.52 11.98 -5.78
N ASN A 126 -15.66 11.31 -6.01
CA ASN A 126 -16.66 11.05 -4.97
C ASN A 126 -16.18 10.00 -3.94
N ASN A 127 -15.90 10.45 -2.71
CA ASN A 127 -15.40 9.63 -1.60
C ASN A 127 -16.49 8.92 -0.77
N THR A 128 -17.75 8.96 -1.21
CA THR A 128 -18.87 8.25 -0.56
C THR A 128 -19.45 7.12 -1.42
N GLY A 129 -19.00 7.00 -2.68
CA GLY A 129 -19.38 5.91 -3.58
C GLY A 129 -18.36 4.76 -3.57
N ASN A 130 -18.44 3.87 -4.57
CA ASN A 130 -17.42 2.86 -4.93
C ASN A 130 -16.77 2.14 -3.72
N SER A 131 -17.61 1.68 -2.79
CA SER A 131 -17.16 0.98 -1.59
C SER A 131 -16.29 -0.23 -1.97
N MET A 132 -15.11 -0.30 -1.37
CA MET A 132 -14.21 -1.43 -1.51
C MET A 132 -14.66 -2.56 -0.57
N VAL A 133 -14.51 -3.79 -1.02
CA VAL A 133 -14.88 -5.01 -0.28
C VAL A 133 -13.65 -5.58 0.40
N ALA A 134 -13.73 -5.88 1.70
CA ALA A 134 -12.66 -6.55 2.42
C ALA A 134 -12.42 -7.96 1.86
N ILE A 135 -11.16 -8.27 1.52
CA ILE A 135 -10.72 -9.59 1.05
C ILE A 135 -9.81 -10.32 2.06
N GLY A 136 -9.60 -9.72 3.24
CA GLY A 136 -8.86 -10.31 4.36
C GLY A 136 -7.48 -9.68 4.57
N GLY A 137 -6.92 -9.85 5.78
CA GLY A 137 -5.57 -9.36 6.12
C GLY A 137 -5.40 -7.83 6.06
N GLY A 138 -6.48 -7.07 6.24
CA GLY A 138 -6.48 -5.61 6.08
C GLY A 138 -6.56 -5.12 4.64
N VAL A 139 -6.77 -6.03 3.68
CA VAL A 139 -6.87 -5.69 2.26
C VAL A 139 -8.32 -5.52 1.83
N TYR A 140 -8.57 -4.46 1.06
CA TYR A 140 -9.85 -4.14 0.43
C TYR A 140 -9.68 -4.07 -1.08
N GLN A 141 -10.71 -4.44 -1.84
CA GLN A 141 -10.71 -4.46 -3.29
C GLN A 141 -11.95 -3.77 -3.88
N TYR A 142 -11.78 -3.04 -4.99
CA TYR A 142 -12.86 -2.59 -5.85
C TYR A 142 -12.52 -2.87 -7.32
N LYS A 143 -13.52 -3.20 -8.13
CA LYS A 143 -13.36 -3.45 -9.57
C LYS A 143 -14.23 -2.50 -10.36
N GLN A 144 -13.66 -1.91 -11.41
CA GLN A 144 -14.35 -0.98 -12.30
C GLN A 144 -14.06 -1.33 -13.76
N THR A 145 -15.11 -1.47 -14.56
CA THR A 145 -14.95 -1.47 -16.02
C THR A 145 -14.85 -0.02 -16.51
N LEU A 146 -13.81 0.29 -17.27
CA LEU A 146 -13.51 1.61 -17.82
C LEU A 146 -13.30 1.51 -19.33
N ALA A 147 -13.53 2.64 -20.03
CA ALA A 147 -13.11 2.76 -21.41
C ALA A 147 -11.57 2.80 -21.49
N ALA A 148 -11.02 2.54 -22.68
CA ALA A 148 -9.58 2.67 -22.87
C ALA A 148 -9.13 4.13 -22.64
N GLY A 149 -8.06 4.31 -21.88
CA GLY A 149 -7.58 5.63 -21.50
C GLY A 149 -6.64 5.61 -20.30
N TRP A 150 -6.13 6.81 -19.99
CA TRP A 150 -5.32 7.06 -18.80
C TRP A 150 -6.21 7.65 -17.70
N TYR A 151 -6.03 7.13 -16.50
CA TYR A 151 -6.81 7.49 -15.32
C TYR A 151 -5.90 7.66 -14.11
N GLN A 152 -6.45 8.29 -13.09
CA GLN A 152 -5.80 8.47 -11.79
C GLN A 152 -6.70 8.00 -10.67
N TRP A 153 -6.11 7.40 -9.65
CA TRP A 153 -6.86 6.96 -8.48
C TRP A 153 -6.09 7.11 -7.17
N LYS A 154 -6.81 6.93 -6.06
CA LYS A 154 -6.28 6.62 -4.73
C LYS A 154 -7.35 5.94 -3.88
N ALA A 155 -6.95 5.25 -2.84
CA ALA A 155 -7.86 4.75 -1.81
C ALA A 155 -8.08 5.81 -0.71
N VAL A 156 -9.34 6.01 -0.30
CA VAL A 156 -9.68 6.91 0.82
C VAL A 156 -10.53 6.18 1.84
N VAL A 157 -10.40 6.56 3.11
CA VAL A 157 -11.41 6.23 4.12
C VAL A 157 -12.73 6.84 3.67
N THR A 158 -13.79 6.03 3.60
CA THR A 158 -15.09 6.47 3.07
C THR A 158 -15.60 7.71 3.81
N GLY A 159 -15.91 8.77 3.06
CA GLY A 159 -16.37 10.06 3.59
C GLY A 159 -15.25 10.99 4.11
N SER A 160 -13.99 10.58 4.03
CA SER A 160 -12.81 11.38 4.42
C SER A 160 -11.82 11.51 3.26
N TRP A 161 -10.76 12.27 3.48
CA TRP A 161 -9.57 12.33 2.62
C TRP A 161 -8.33 11.74 3.28
N ASP A 162 -8.48 11.12 4.45
CA ASP A 162 -7.50 10.19 5.00
C ASP A 162 -7.30 9.06 3.97
N ALA A 163 -6.17 9.08 3.28
CA ALA A 163 -5.95 8.31 2.07
C ALA A 163 -4.70 7.45 2.14
N ILE A 164 -4.63 6.50 1.21
CA ILE A 164 -3.42 5.81 0.81
C ILE A 164 -3.28 6.02 -0.69
N GLY A 165 -2.10 6.43 -1.14
CA GLY A 165 -1.83 6.80 -2.53
C GLY A 165 -0.39 6.51 -2.94
N ASP A 166 0.08 7.21 -3.98
CA ASP A 166 1.45 7.08 -4.50
C ASP A 166 2.52 7.54 -3.49
N ASP A 167 2.13 8.45 -2.59
CA ASP A 167 2.89 8.95 -1.44
C ASP A 167 2.45 8.29 -0.12
N PHE A 168 2.05 7.02 -0.19
CA PHE A 168 1.72 6.15 0.96
C PHE A 168 0.46 6.61 1.71
N ARG A 169 0.38 6.25 2.99
CA ARG A 169 -0.61 6.74 3.93
C ARG A 169 -0.40 8.24 4.19
N CYS A 170 -1.24 9.05 3.58
CA CYS A 170 -1.18 10.50 3.68
C CYS A 170 -2.60 11.10 3.65
N VAL A 171 -2.82 12.16 4.41
CA VAL A 171 -4.01 13.00 4.27
C VAL A 171 -3.99 13.57 2.86
N ASN A 172 -5.05 13.32 2.12
CA ASN A 172 -5.20 13.67 0.70
C ASN A 172 -4.00 13.21 -0.16
N ALA A 173 -3.57 11.96 0.03
CA ALA A 173 -2.50 11.31 -0.72
C ALA A 173 -2.48 11.62 -2.23
N ASN A 174 -1.29 11.65 -2.81
CA ASN A 174 -1.06 11.72 -4.25
C ASN A 174 -1.71 10.55 -4.98
N THR A 175 -2.07 10.78 -6.22
CA THR A 175 -2.79 9.82 -7.05
C THR A 175 -1.84 8.91 -7.80
N THR A 176 -2.21 7.63 -7.89
CA THR A 176 -1.54 6.65 -8.74
C THR A 176 -2.15 6.68 -10.14
N TRP A 177 -1.29 6.82 -11.16
CA TRP A 177 -1.69 6.73 -12.57
C TRP A 177 -1.79 5.27 -13.04
N PHE A 178 -2.75 5.00 -13.92
CA PHE A 178 -2.88 3.71 -14.57
C PHE A 178 -3.51 3.85 -15.97
N GLU A 179 -3.24 2.86 -16.81
CA GLU A 179 -3.77 2.76 -18.17
C GLU A 179 -4.77 1.60 -18.25
N VAL A 180 -5.88 1.87 -18.91
CA VAL A 180 -6.88 0.87 -19.31
C VAL A 180 -6.81 0.71 -20.82
N THR A 181 -6.79 -0.53 -21.29
CA THR A 181 -6.83 -0.83 -22.74
C THR A 181 -8.15 -1.50 -23.09
N ALA A 182 -8.50 -1.55 -24.39
CA ALA A 182 -9.70 -2.27 -24.83
C ALA A 182 -9.65 -3.77 -24.47
N ALA A 183 -8.45 -4.36 -24.42
CA ALA A 183 -8.25 -5.77 -24.05
C ALA A 183 -8.25 -5.98 -22.53
N GLN A 184 -7.83 -4.97 -21.75
CA GLN A 184 -7.79 -4.99 -20.29
C GLN A 184 -8.68 -3.86 -19.75
N SER A 185 -9.99 -4.02 -19.94
CA SER A 185 -10.99 -2.99 -19.64
C SER A 185 -11.45 -2.95 -18.19
N GLN A 186 -11.04 -3.91 -17.36
CA GLN A 186 -11.39 -3.94 -15.93
C GLN A 186 -10.18 -3.52 -15.09
N ALA A 187 -10.29 -2.40 -14.40
CA ALA A 187 -9.34 -1.97 -13.38
C ALA A 187 -9.69 -2.60 -12.04
N VAL A 188 -8.69 -3.16 -11.37
CA VAL A 188 -8.78 -3.73 -10.02
C VAL A 188 -7.94 -2.87 -9.09
N PHE A 189 -8.61 -2.28 -8.11
CA PHE A 189 -8.03 -1.39 -7.12
C PHE A 189 -7.95 -2.12 -5.79
N GLU A 190 -6.79 -2.08 -5.14
CA GLU A 190 -6.59 -2.70 -3.84
C GLU A 190 -5.86 -1.75 -2.90
N VAL A 191 -6.25 -1.77 -1.63
CA VAL A 191 -5.58 -1.06 -0.55
C VAL A 191 -5.34 -2.02 0.60
N ASN A 192 -4.13 -2.01 1.16
CA ASN A 192 -3.83 -2.65 2.43
C ASN A 192 -3.80 -1.57 3.52
N ALA A 193 -4.87 -1.53 4.31
CA ALA A 193 -5.05 -0.55 5.37
C ALA A 193 -3.93 -0.66 6.42
N LEU A 194 -3.50 -1.88 6.77
CA LEU A 194 -2.55 -2.09 7.87
C LEU A 194 -1.12 -1.71 7.49
N THR A 195 -0.72 -1.89 6.22
CA THR A 195 0.63 -1.57 5.75
C THR A 195 0.73 -0.23 5.02
N GLY A 196 -0.39 0.47 4.80
CA GLY A 196 -0.41 1.81 4.21
C GLY A 196 0.01 1.86 2.74
N VAL A 197 -0.36 0.83 1.96
CA VAL A 197 -0.02 0.73 0.54
C VAL A 197 -1.25 0.43 -0.31
N GLU A 198 -1.22 0.83 -1.57
CA GLU A 198 -2.26 0.55 -2.55
C GLU A 198 -1.68 -0.06 -3.82
N ARG A 199 -2.52 -0.64 -4.67
CA ARG A 199 -2.14 -1.04 -6.02
C ARG A 199 -3.33 -1.00 -6.96
N VAL A 200 -3.02 -0.80 -8.23
CA VAL A 200 -3.96 -0.92 -9.33
C VAL A 200 -3.34 -1.74 -10.45
N TYR A 201 -4.13 -2.64 -11.01
CA TYR A 201 -3.79 -3.41 -12.20
C TYR A 201 -5.03 -3.56 -13.08
N THR A 202 -4.82 -3.86 -14.36
CA THR A 202 -5.91 -4.07 -15.31
C THR A 202 -5.95 -5.51 -15.79
N GLU A 203 -7.16 -6.02 -15.94
CA GLU A 203 -7.44 -7.37 -16.43
C GLU A 203 -8.53 -7.32 -17.51
N ALA A 204 -8.62 -8.39 -18.30
CA ALA A 204 -9.72 -8.53 -19.23
C ALA A 204 -11.02 -8.64 -18.44
N ALA A 205 -12.05 -7.89 -18.85
CA ALA A 205 -13.37 -8.05 -18.25
C ALA A 205 -13.84 -9.50 -18.46
N VAL A 206 -14.25 -10.16 -17.38
CA VAL A 206 -14.87 -11.50 -17.47
C VAL A 206 -16.19 -11.34 -18.26
N PRO A 207 -16.35 -11.98 -19.43
CA PRO A 207 -17.59 -11.89 -20.17
C PRO A 207 -18.69 -12.55 -19.37
N GLU A 208 -19.85 -11.89 -19.28
CA GLU A 208 -21.04 -12.51 -18.70
C GLU A 208 -21.31 -13.88 -19.35
N PRO A 209 -21.87 -14.87 -18.62
CA PRO A 209 -22.07 -16.23 -19.12
C PRO A 209 -22.80 -16.30 -20.47
N THR A 210 -23.71 -15.36 -20.74
CA THR A 210 -24.46 -15.25 -21.99
C THR A 210 -23.58 -14.86 -23.19
N SER A 211 -22.53 -14.06 -22.97
CA SER A 211 -21.55 -13.66 -23.98
C SER A 211 -20.64 -14.82 -24.39
N LEU A 212 -20.33 -15.73 -23.45
CA LEU A 212 -19.60 -16.98 -23.73
C LEU A 212 -20.46 -17.97 -24.54
N LEU A 213 -21.76 -18.05 -24.25
CA LEU A 213 -22.72 -18.87 -25.00
C LEU A 213 -22.90 -18.38 -26.44
N ALA A 214 -22.93 -17.07 -26.69
CA ALA A 214 -23.01 -16.51 -28.03
C ALA A 214 -21.75 -16.81 -28.88
N LEU A 215 -20.57 -16.78 -28.27
CA LEU A 215 -19.31 -17.13 -28.94
C LEU A 215 -19.24 -18.64 -29.26
N ALA A 216 -19.76 -19.50 -28.37
CA ALA A 216 -19.85 -20.94 -28.61
C ALA A 216 -20.90 -21.32 -29.67
N ALA A 217 -22.03 -20.60 -29.74
CA ALA A 217 -23.08 -20.82 -30.73
C ALA A 217 -22.73 -20.28 -32.14
N GLY A 218 -21.73 -19.39 -32.25
CA GLY A 218 -21.26 -18.81 -33.50
C GLY A 218 -20.21 -19.63 -34.25
N LEU A 219 -19.72 -20.74 -33.69
CA LEU A 219 -18.86 -21.68 -34.42
C LEU A 219 -19.71 -22.45 -35.43
N PRO A 220 -19.47 -22.33 -36.76
CA PRO A 220 -20.19 -23.16 -37.72
C PRO A 220 -19.82 -24.62 -37.46
N LEU A 221 -20.81 -25.41 -37.00
CA LEU A 221 -20.79 -26.86 -37.02
C LEU A 221 -20.60 -27.33 -38.47
N LEU A 222 -19.33 -27.45 -38.87
CA LEU A 222 -18.96 -28.01 -40.16
C LEU A 222 -19.16 -29.53 -40.09
N ALA A 223 -20.02 -30.03 -40.99
CA ALA A 223 -20.25 -31.42 -41.35
C ALA A 223 -21.14 -32.23 -40.36
N ILE A 224 -22.12 -33.04 -40.78
CA ILE A 224 -22.22 -33.87 -41.98
C ILE A 224 -23.69 -33.96 -42.42
N LEU A 225 -24.02 -33.40 -43.59
CA LEU A 225 -25.19 -33.81 -44.37
C LEU A 225 -24.84 -35.11 -45.10
N ARG A 226 -25.25 -36.26 -44.56
CA ARG A 226 -25.30 -37.52 -45.34
C ARG A 226 -26.73 -37.76 -45.80
N ARG A 227 -27.01 -37.25 -47.00
CA ARG A 227 -28.18 -37.58 -47.82
C ARG A 227 -27.97 -38.97 -48.45
N LYS A 228 -28.82 -39.96 -48.17
CA LYS A 228 -29.13 -41.13 -49.03
C LYS A 228 -30.51 -41.64 -48.58
N ARG A 229 -31.54 -41.40 -49.39
CA ARG A 229 -32.16 -42.36 -50.34
C ARG A 229 -32.73 -43.57 -49.62
#